data_AF-I1Q879-F1
#
_entry.id   AF-I1Q879-F1
#
_cell.length_a   1.000
_cell.length_b   1.000
_cell.length_c   1.000
_cell.angle_alpha   90.00
_cell.angle_beta   90.00
_cell.angle_gamma   90.00
#
_symmetry.space_group_name_H-M   'P 1'
#
loop_
_entity.id
_entity.type
_entity.pdbx_description
1 polymer ?
#
loop_
_entity_poly.entity_id
_entity_poly.type
_entity_poly.pdbx_seq_one_letter_code
_entity_poly.pdbx_strand_id
1 'polypeptide(L)'
;GAMDSSYLLSMRLSAVSLNPPVDFKAFLNLKRLKLEHTNITDENMQILISNCNALEFLGIVDCGKLTRLSTSHLWNQLKHLHVESCHLLK
;
A
#
# COMPACT_ATOMS: atom_id res chain seq x y z
N GLY A 1 11.79 -25.75 -2.73
CA GLY A 1 10.71 -24.91 -2.19
C GLY A 1 11.34 -23.70 -1.57
N ALA A 2 11.30 -22.56 -2.24
CA ALA A 2 12.00 -21.37 -1.79
C ALA A 2 11.14 -20.62 -0.76
N MET A 3 11.56 -20.66 0.50
CA MET A 3 11.07 -19.80 1.57
C MET A 3 11.73 -18.42 1.43
N ASP A 4 11.32 -17.63 0.44
CA ASP A 4 11.58 -16.19 0.45
C ASP A 4 10.34 -15.46 0.99
N SER A 5 9.97 -15.80 2.22
CA SER A 5 9.01 -14.98 2.95
C SER A 5 9.75 -13.73 3.41
N SER A 6 9.67 -12.66 2.60
CA SER A 6 10.19 -11.34 2.93
C SER A 6 9.93 -10.98 4.41
N TYR A 7 11.00 -10.69 5.15
CA TYR A 7 10.96 -10.22 6.55
C TYR A 7 10.52 -8.75 6.67
N LEU A 8 10.17 -8.11 5.55
CA LEU A 8 9.85 -6.70 5.55
C LEU A 8 8.51 -6.46 6.23
N LEU A 9 8.54 -5.94 7.45
CA LEU A 9 7.36 -5.62 8.25
C LEU A 9 6.87 -4.19 8.06
N SER A 10 7.77 -3.28 7.67
CA SER A 10 7.46 -1.86 7.53
C SER A 10 8.15 -1.29 6.31
N MET A 11 7.40 -0.54 5.51
CA MET A 11 7.89 0.16 4.34
C MET A 11 7.36 1.60 4.36
N ARG A 12 8.28 2.55 4.19
CA ARG A 12 7.97 3.95 3.91
C ARG A 12 8.65 4.34 2.61
N LEU A 13 7.87 4.87 1.67
CA LEU A 13 8.36 5.38 0.40
C LEU A 13 7.90 6.83 0.25
N SER A 14 8.83 7.70 -0.14
CA SER A 14 8.58 9.14 -0.29
C SER A 14 9.19 9.63 -1.59
N ALA A 15 8.46 10.44 -2.35
CA ALA A 15 8.93 11.07 -3.60
C ALA A 15 9.49 10.07 -4.63
N VAL A 16 8.83 8.91 -4.78
CA VAL A 16 9.18 7.87 -5.75
C VAL A 16 8.00 7.53 -6.66
N SER A 17 8.32 7.03 -7.86
CA SER A 17 7.31 6.42 -8.74
C SER A 17 7.16 4.93 -8.42
N LEU A 18 5.92 4.48 -8.28
CA LEU A 18 5.59 3.10 -7.93
C LEU A 18 4.77 2.45 -9.04
N ASN A 19 5.41 1.51 -9.76
CA ASN A 19 4.78 0.73 -10.81
C ASN A 19 5.02 -0.77 -10.54
N PRO A 20 4.32 -1.37 -9.56
CA PRO A 20 4.43 -2.80 -9.30
C PRO A 20 4.00 -3.62 -10.54
N PRO A 21 4.69 -4.74 -10.85
CA PRO A 21 4.28 -5.65 -11.91
C PRO A 21 2.92 -6.28 -11.61
N VAL A 22 2.19 -6.73 -12.64
CA VAL A 22 0.82 -7.27 -12.49
C VAL A 22 0.76 -8.49 -11.57
N ASP A 23 1.83 -9.27 -11.50
CA ASP A 23 1.98 -10.47 -10.67
C ASP A 23 2.76 -10.22 -9.37
N PHE A 24 2.77 -8.98 -8.88
CA PHE A 24 3.49 -8.60 -7.67
C PHE A 24 3.00 -9.35 -6.41
N LYS A 25 3.79 -10.34 -5.97
CA LYS A 25 3.50 -11.21 -4.81
C LYS A 25 4.43 -10.95 -3.61
N ALA A 26 4.90 -9.72 -3.44
CA ALA A 26 5.71 -9.35 -2.28
C ALA A 26 4.83 -8.91 -1.09
N PHE A 27 5.48 -8.50 0.01
CA PHE A 27 4.86 -7.86 1.17
C PHE A 27 3.82 -8.69 1.94
N LEU A 28 3.91 -10.02 1.85
CA LEU A 28 3.02 -10.96 2.56
C LEU A 28 2.99 -10.73 4.08
N ASN A 29 4.12 -10.32 4.67
CA ASN A 29 4.27 -10.06 6.10
C ASN A 29 4.27 -8.56 6.44
N LEU A 30 3.98 -7.67 5.48
CA LEU A 30 4.05 -6.24 5.68
C LEU A 30 2.92 -5.79 6.61
N LYS A 31 3.30 -5.17 7.72
CA LYS A 31 2.40 -4.64 8.75
C LYS A 31 2.17 -3.14 8.62
N ARG A 32 3.14 -2.41 8.08
CA ARG A 32 3.05 -0.96 7.92
C ARG A 32 3.47 -0.56 6.51
N LEU A 33 2.59 0.13 5.82
CA LEU A 33 2.86 0.75 4.53
C LEU A 33 2.58 2.25 4.67
N LYS A 34 3.58 3.07 4.33
CA LYS A 34 3.40 4.52 4.23
C LYS A 34 3.91 5.02 2.88
N LEU A 35 3.03 5.69 2.13
CA LEU A 35 3.33 6.30 0.84
C LEU A 35 3.19 7.81 0.97
N GLU A 36 4.21 8.55 0.57
CA GLU A 36 4.25 10.01 0.67
C GLU A 36 4.71 10.62 -0.66
N HIS A 37 4.01 11.64 -1.15
CA HIS A 37 4.39 12.36 -2.38
C HIS A 37 4.62 11.41 -3.57
N THR A 38 3.77 10.39 -3.73
CA THR A 38 3.89 9.40 -4.81
C THR A 38 2.83 9.63 -5.89
N ASN A 39 3.12 9.16 -7.10
CA ASN A 39 2.19 9.19 -8.23
C ASN A 39 1.38 7.89 -8.37
N ILE A 40 1.17 7.15 -7.28
CA ILE A 40 0.48 5.86 -7.31
C ILE A 40 -0.96 6.02 -7.82
N THR A 41 -1.37 5.17 -8.78
CA THR A 41 -2.74 5.14 -9.29
C THR A 41 -3.60 4.17 -8.49
N ASP A 42 -4.91 4.20 -8.72
CA ASP A 42 -5.85 3.25 -8.10
C ASP A 42 -5.46 1.80 -8.41
N GLU A 43 -5.11 1.50 -9.66
CA GLU A 43 -4.71 0.17 -10.10
C GLU A 43 -3.41 -0.29 -9.43
N ASN A 44 -2.38 0.56 -9.42
CA ASN A 44 -1.12 0.22 -8.79
C ASN A 44 -1.27 0.07 -7.27
N MET A 45 -2.12 0.88 -6.64
CA MET A 45 -2.42 0.75 -5.22
C MET A 45 -3.07 -0.59 -4.92
N GLN A 46 -4.08 -1.01 -5.71
CA GLN A 46 -4.72 -2.31 -5.53
C GLN A 46 -3.75 -3.48 -5.71
N ILE A 47 -2.89 -3.44 -6.74
CA ILE A 47 -1.85 -4.46 -6.94
C ILE A 47 -0.94 -4.52 -5.70
N LEU A 48 -0.45 -3.38 -5.23
CA LEU A 48 0.49 -3.28 -4.11
C LEU A 48 -0.07 -3.88 -2.82
N ILE A 49 -1.33 -3.58 -2.48
CA ILE A 49 -1.93 -4.01 -1.20
C ILE A 49 -2.65 -5.35 -1.29
N SER A 50 -2.88 -5.91 -2.48
CA SER A 50 -3.66 -7.15 -2.68
C SER A 50 -3.14 -8.35 -1.86
N ASN A 51 -1.81 -8.44 -1.68
CA ASN A 51 -1.15 -9.53 -0.95
C ASN A 51 -0.70 -9.14 0.47
N CYS A 52 -0.97 -7.90 0.90
CA CYS A 52 -0.58 -7.40 2.22
C CYS A 52 -1.56 -7.91 3.31
N ASN A 53 -1.64 -9.22 3.49
CA ASN A 53 -2.60 -9.85 4.38
C ASN A 53 -2.38 -9.52 5.84
N ALA A 54 -1.19 -9.07 6.23
CA ALA A 54 -0.83 -8.69 7.60
C ALA A 54 -0.88 -7.18 7.88
N LEU A 55 -1.44 -6.37 6.97
CA LEU A 55 -1.33 -4.91 7.03
C LEU A 55 -2.16 -4.32 8.17
N GLU A 56 -1.47 -3.74 9.16
CA GLU A 56 -2.07 -3.12 10.35
C GLU A 56 -2.14 -1.58 10.23
N PHE A 57 -1.25 -0.98 9.45
CA PHE A 57 -1.18 0.47 9.22
C PHE A 57 -1.04 0.78 7.73
N LEU A 58 -1.90 1.67 7.24
CA LEU A 58 -1.81 2.26 5.91
C LEU A 58 -1.80 3.78 6.04
N GLY A 59 -0.72 4.41 5.60
CA GLY A 59 -0.59 5.86 5.49
C GLY A 59 -0.43 6.30 4.04
N ILE A 60 -1.23 7.27 3.63
CA ILE A 60 -1.19 7.85 2.28
C ILE A 60 -1.18 9.37 2.44
N VAL A 61 -0.09 9.99 2.01
CA VAL A 61 0.14 11.43 2.16
C VAL A 61 0.49 12.03 0.80
N ASP A 62 -0.26 13.03 0.37
CA ASP A 62 0.00 13.77 -0.88
C ASP A 62 0.17 12.84 -2.11
N CYS A 63 -0.71 11.85 -2.24
CA CYS A 63 -0.74 10.94 -3.39
C CYS A 63 -1.70 11.45 -4.46
N GLY A 64 -1.22 12.40 -5.28
CA GLY A 64 -2.04 13.20 -6.19
C GLY A 64 -2.69 12.48 -7.38
N LYS A 65 -2.49 11.17 -7.56
CA LYS A 65 -3.17 10.37 -8.61
C LYS A 65 -4.14 9.32 -8.06
N LEU A 66 -4.19 9.15 -6.74
CA LEU A 66 -5.09 8.19 -6.12
C LEU A 66 -6.48 8.83 -5.97
N THR A 67 -7.47 8.22 -6.61
CA THR A 67 -8.87 8.70 -6.61
C THR A 67 -9.80 7.79 -5.81
N ARG A 68 -9.44 6.51 -5.67
CA ARG A 68 -10.21 5.51 -4.93
C ARG A 68 -9.29 4.61 -4.12
N LEU A 69 -9.72 4.29 -2.90
CA LEU A 69 -9.02 3.36 -2.04
C LEU A 69 -9.99 2.26 -1.57
N SER A 70 -9.88 1.07 -2.16
CA SER A 70 -10.56 -0.11 -1.64
C SER A 70 -9.63 -0.85 -0.68
N THR A 71 -10.06 -1.00 0.57
CA THR A 71 -9.34 -1.75 1.62
C THR A 71 -10.13 -2.96 2.12
N SER A 72 -11.23 -3.35 1.45
CA SER A 72 -12.18 -4.37 1.95
C SER A 72 -11.53 -5.68 2.40
N HIS A 73 -10.48 -6.14 1.71
CA HIS A 73 -9.74 -7.36 2.10
C HIS A 73 -8.87 -7.18 3.36
N LEU A 74 -8.55 -5.95 3.74
CA LEU A 74 -7.75 -5.59 4.91
C LEU A 74 -8.60 -5.33 6.16
N TRP A 75 -9.93 -5.27 6.07
CA TRP A 75 -10.79 -4.76 7.16
C TRP A 75 -10.65 -5.53 8.48
N ASN A 76 -10.29 -6.81 8.42
CA ASN A 76 -10.10 -7.62 9.63
C ASN A 76 -8.77 -7.36 10.34
N GLN A 77 -7.81 -6.66 9.72
CA GLN A 77 -6.46 -6.49 10.24
C GLN A 77 -6.00 -5.02 10.31
N LEU A 78 -6.55 -4.15 9.46
CA LEU A 78 -6.20 -2.74 9.43
C LEU A 78 -6.67 -2.04 10.70
N LYS A 79 -5.71 -1.56 11.50
CA LYS A 79 -5.97 -0.85 12.76
C LYS A 79 -5.89 0.65 12.60
N HIS A 80 -5.10 1.12 11.64
CA HIS A 80 -4.84 2.53 11.43
C HIS A 80 -4.84 2.87 9.94
N LEU A 81 -5.69 3.83 9.58
CA LEU A 81 -5.72 4.45 8.26
C LEU A 81 -5.42 5.95 8.44
N HIS A 82 -4.34 6.42 7.83
CA HIS A 82 -3.98 7.84 7.80
C HIS A 82 -4.02 8.32 6.36
N VAL A 83 -4.85 9.34 6.09
CA VAL A 83 -4.95 9.98 4.78
C VAL A 83 -4.77 11.47 4.98
N GLU A 84 -3.83 12.05 4.26
CA GLU A 84 -3.49 13.46 4.35
C GLU A 84 -3.19 14.03 2.97
N SER A 85 -3.71 15.24 2.69
CA SER A 85 -3.44 15.97 1.44
C SER A 85 -3.68 15.19 0.14
N CYS A 86 -4.56 14.17 0.16
CA CYS A 86 -4.94 13.39 -1.03
C CYS A 86 -6.21 13.99 -1.65
N HIS A 87 -6.06 15.11 -2.37
CA HIS A 87 -7.19 15.93 -2.81
C HIS A 87 -8.14 15.27 -3.83
N LEU A 88 -7.69 14.23 -4.54
CA LEU A 88 -8.52 13.51 -5.51
C LEU A 88 -9.22 12.26 -4.94
N LEU A 89 -8.82 11.83 -3.74
CA LEU A 89 -9.33 10.61 -3.12
C LEU A 89 -10.75 10.86 -2.57
N LYS A 90 -11.70 10.05 -3.02
CA LYS A 90 -13.12 10.11 -2.63
C LYS A 90 -13.56 8.94 -1.77
#